data_AF-A0A7J3KFT4-F1
#
_entry.id   AF-A0A7J3KFT4-F1
#
_cell.length_a   1.000
_cell.length_b   1.000
_cell.length_c   1.000
_cell.angle_alpha   90.00
_cell.angle_beta   90.00
_cell.angle_gamma   90.00
#
_symmetry.space_group_name_H-M   'P 1'
#
loop_
_entity.id
_entity.type
_entity.pdbx_description
1 polymer ?
#
loop_
_entity_poly.entity_id
_entity_poly.type
_entity_poly.pdbx_seq_one_letter_code
_entity_poly.pdbx_strand_id
1 'polypeptide(L)'
;MLMTLSRNDKVLVLVVDFDDDLSLANVETPVIGYENVLKVGCSFGVVKPKDSDLNAIFVGLNTYNEFKNKGFNVEIAVVSGSREDGPASFIKISKQLDYLKEKLGFSHIYLVSDSPQDEAIIPLLNSYGKVIGIERAIVEQIRSVEETYLVLSKYLKKAFTEQPYAKYFLGIPGLLIFTYIVLFILGLSEYITWFSLLIFSIIMITKGFGVIDRIREFWRTSIFSGVLIGASTVLLTYTVIIVIIILYLEGYSFQALYS
;
A
#
# COMPACT_ATOMS: atom_id res chain seq x y z
N MET A 1 13.71 -26.05 -0.57
CA MET A 1 14.03 -25.82 0.86
C MET A 1 13.62 -27.04 1.69
N LEU A 2 14.21 -28.21 1.40
CA LEU A 2 13.94 -29.50 2.08
C LEU A 2 15.25 -30.20 2.50
N MET A 3 16.38 -29.50 2.34
CA MET A 3 17.73 -30.07 2.34
C MET A 3 18.25 -30.50 3.72
N THR A 4 17.46 -30.33 4.78
CA THR A 4 17.83 -30.69 6.17
C THR A 4 17.00 -31.80 6.79
N LEU A 5 16.00 -32.35 6.09
CA LEU A 5 15.16 -33.42 6.64
C LEU A 5 15.69 -34.80 6.26
N SER A 6 16.09 -35.58 7.25
CA SER A 6 16.22 -37.04 7.11
C SER A 6 14.82 -37.66 7.06
N ARG A 7 14.64 -38.76 6.30
CA ARG A 7 13.35 -39.47 6.24
C ARG A 7 12.88 -40.00 7.61
N ASN A 8 13.78 -40.14 8.57
CA ASN A 8 13.45 -40.58 9.94
C ASN A 8 13.02 -39.42 10.85
N ASP A 9 13.23 -38.17 10.45
CA ASP A 9 12.87 -37.03 11.27
C ASP A 9 11.37 -36.86 11.30
N LYS A 10 10.78 -36.88 12.49
CA LYS A 10 9.36 -36.65 12.66
C LYS A 10 9.05 -35.16 12.61
N VAL A 11 8.28 -34.75 11.60
CA VAL A 11 7.88 -33.37 11.34
C VAL A 11 6.47 -33.14 11.87
N LEU A 12 6.28 -32.06 12.62
CA LEU A 12 4.97 -31.58 13.02
C LEU A 12 4.58 -30.38 12.14
N VAL A 13 3.52 -30.53 11.35
CA VAL A 13 2.82 -29.39 10.75
C VAL A 13 1.95 -28.78 11.84
N LEU A 14 2.27 -27.56 12.27
CA LEU A 14 1.61 -26.91 13.39
C LEU A 14 0.85 -25.69 12.87
N VAL A 15 -0.47 -25.71 12.99
CA VAL A 15 -1.32 -24.53 12.81
C VAL A 15 -1.47 -23.86 14.17
N VAL A 16 -1.31 -22.53 14.21
CA VAL A 16 -1.34 -21.74 15.44
C VAL A 16 -2.37 -20.64 15.28
N ASP A 17 -3.23 -20.51 16.27
CA ASP A 17 -4.18 -19.40 16.46
C ASP A 17 -3.80 -18.71 17.78
N PHE A 18 -3.08 -17.59 17.72
CA PHE A 18 -2.52 -16.96 18.94
C PHE A 18 -3.58 -16.28 19.84
N ASP A 19 -4.67 -15.78 19.27
CA ASP A 19 -5.71 -15.02 19.99
C ASP A 19 -6.97 -15.85 20.32
N ASP A 20 -6.92 -17.17 20.13
CA ASP A 20 -7.91 -18.16 20.56
C ASP A 20 -9.28 -17.99 19.89
N ASP A 21 -9.30 -17.56 18.64
CA ASP A 21 -10.54 -17.38 17.89
C ASP A 21 -11.22 -18.71 17.52
N LEU A 22 -10.49 -19.83 17.57
CA LEU A 22 -11.02 -21.19 17.47
C LEU A 22 -11.93 -21.56 18.65
N SER A 23 -11.67 -21.04 19.85
CA SER A 23 -12.49 -21.32 21.05
C SER A 23 -13.94 -20.84 20.90
N LEU A 24 -14.17 -19.79 20.09
CA LEU A 24 -15.50 -19.27 19.79
C LEU A 24 -16.40 -20.27 19.06
N ALA A 25 -15.81 -21.26 18.40
CA ALA A 25 -16.51 -22.32 17.71
C ALA A 25 -16.57 -23.63 18.51
N ASN A 26 -16.34 -23.59 19.83
CA ASN A 26 -16.30 -24.77 20.70
C ASN A 26 -15.23 -25.80 20.30
N VAL A 27 -14.11 -25.33 19.77
CA VAL A 27 -12.96 -26.18 19.45
C VAL A 27 -12.04 -26.24 20.66
N GLU A 28 -11.81 -27.44 21.19
CA GLU A 28 -10.82 -27.68 22.25
C GLU A 28 -9.45 -28.00 21.64
N THR A 29 -8.44 -27.21 21.98
CA THR A 29 -7.04 -27.42 21.55
C THR A 29 -6.21 -28.06 22.68
N PRO A 30 -5.20 -28.88 22.38
CA PRO A 30 -4.63 -29.13 21.06
C PRO A 30 -5.37 -30.23 20.28
N VAL A 31 -5.66 -29.97 19.00
CA VAL A 31 -6.27 -30.94 18.09
C VAL A 31 -5.16 -31.69 17.36
N ILE A 32 -5.20 -33.02 17.36
CA ILE A 32 -4.11 -33.84 16.80
C ILE A 32 -4.65 -34.78 15.73
N GLY A 33 -3.93 -34.88 14.62
CA GLY A 33 -4.17 -35.85 13.56
C GLY A 33 -5.09 -35.33 12.47
N TYR A 34 -4.85 -35.80 11.24
CA TYR A 34 -5.48 -35.27 10.02
C TYR A 34 -7.01 -35.24 10.10
N GLU A 35 -7.65 -36.36 10.45
CA GLU A 35 -9.10 -36.48 10.51
C GLU A 35 -9.74 -35.55 11.54
N ASN A 36 -9.08 -35.34 12.69
CA ASN A 36 -9.60 -34.47 13.74
C ASN A 36 -9.46 -33.01 13.33
N VAL A 37 -8.33 -32.63 12.75
CA VAL A 37 -8.10 -31.28 12.22
C VAL A 37 -9.06 -30.96 11.06
N LEU A 38 -9.32 -31.93 10.18
CA LEU A 38 -10.31 -31.78 9.10
C LEU A 38 -11.73 -31.57 9.65
N LYS A 39 -12.15 -32.33 10.65
CA LYS A 39 -13.46 -32.14 11.30
C LYS A 39 -13.57 -30.76 11.92
N VAL A 40 -12.53 -30.31 12.62
CA VAL A 40 -12.46 -28.98 13.22
C VAL A 40 -12.53 -27.89 12.17
N GLY A 41 -11.78 -28.00 11.07
CA GLY A 41 -11.86 -27.05 9.95
C GLY A 41 -13.26 -26.97 9.34
N CYS A 42 -13.93 -28.12 9.13
CA CYS A 42 -15.30 -28.16 8.64
C CYS A 42 -16.30 -27.54 9.62
N SER A 43 -16.22 -27.85 10.93
CA SER A 43 -17.12 -27.26 11.92
C SER A 43 -16.88 -25.77 12.11
N PHE A 44 -15.61 -25.34 12.16
CA PHE A 44 -15.23 -23.94 12.27
C PHE A 44 -15.70 -23.14 11.05
N GLY A 45 -15.56 -23.70 9.84
CA GLY A 45 -16.00 -23.05 8.61
C GLY A 45 -17.51 -22.84 8.53
N VAL A 46 -18.32 -23.66 9.19
CA VAL A 46 -19.77 -23.45 9.29
C VAL A 46 -20.10 -22.29 10.23
N VAL A 47 -19.35 -22.13 11.34
CA VAL A 47 -19.57 -21.08 12.34
C VAL A 47 -19.01 -19.74 11.88
N LYS A 48 -17.80 -19.74 11.33
CA LYS A 48 -17.03 -18.56 10.94
C LYS A 48 -16.42 -18.71 9.53
N PRO A 49 -17.21 -18.68 8.46
CA PRO A 49 -16.73 -18.92 7.08
C PRO A 49 -15.80 -17.84 6.51
N LYS A 50 -15.73 -16.67 7.13
CA LYS A 50 -14.95 -15.50 6.64
C LYS A 50 -13.65 -15.29 7.40
N ASP A 51 -13.40 -16.12 8.40
CA ASP A 51 -12.26 -16.01 9.30
C ASP A 51 -11.00 -16.58 8.63
N SER A 52 -9.85 -15.94 8.83
CA SER A 52 -8.60 -16.35 8.20
C SER A 52 -8.01 -17.62 8.82
N ASP A 53 -8.33 -17.91 10.09
CA ASP A 53 -7.97 -19.16 10.77
C ASP A 53 -8.45 -20.41 10.03
N LEU A 54 -9.63 -20.31 9.38
CA LEU A 54 -10.19 -21.39 8.56
C LEU A 54 -9.21 -21.78 7.45
N ASN A 55 -8.64 -20.77 6.78
CA ASN A 55 -7.68 -21.00 5.72
C ASN A 55 -6.36 -21.53 6.28
N ALA A 56 -5.91 -21.07 7.44
CA ALA A 56 -4.73 -21.62 8.11
C ALA A 56 -4.86 -23.13 8.36
N ILE A 57 -6.02 -23.59 8.83
CA ILE A 57 -6.32 -25.02 9.04
C ILE A 57 -6.21 -25.80 7.72
N PHE A 58 -6.84 -25.33 6.64
CA PHE A 58 -6.82 -26.03 5.36
C PHE A 58 -5.45 -26.00 4.67
N VAL A 59 -4.69 -24.91 4.82
CA VAL A 59 -3.29 -24.83 4.37
C VAL A 59 -2.44 -25.84 5.15
N GLY A 60 -2.65 -25.99 6.45
CA GLY A 60 -2.02 -27.03 7.27
C GLY A 60 -2.33 -28.44 6.78
N LEU A 61 -3.60 -28.75 6.50
CA LEU A 61 -4.02 -30.04 5.96
C LEU A 61 -3.39 -30.34 4.59
N ASN A 62 -3.33 -29.34 3.71
CA ASN A 62 -2.67 -29.47 2.41
C ASN A 62 -1.16 -29.73 2.58
N THR A 63 -0.50 -28.98 3.45
CA THR A 63 0.92 -29.11 3.76
C THR A 63 1.25 -30.51 4.32
N TYR A 64 0.41 -31.03 5.22
CA TYR A 64 0.52 -32.40 5.71
C TYR A 64 0.46 -33.43 4.57
N ASN A 65 -0.50 -33.29 3.65
CA ASN A 65 -0.63 -34.19 2.50
C ASN A 65 0.60 -34.12 1.59
N GLU A 66 1.15 -32.93 1.36
CA GLU A 66 2.37 -32.78 0.58
C GLU A 66 3.58 -33.50 1.20
N PHE A 67 3.80 -33.35 2.52
CA PHE A 67 4.89 -34.04 3.20
C PHE A 67 4.68 -35.55 3.23
N LYS A 68 3.45 -36.00 3.45
CA LYS A 68 3.09 -37.43 3.43
C LYS A 68 3.32 -38.06 2.07
N ASN A 69 2.91 -37.37 0.99
CA ASN A 69 3.13 -37.82 -0.39
C ASN A 69 4.61 -37.87 -0.78
N LYS A 70 5.44 -37.01 -0.18
CA LYS A 70 6.90 -37.03 -0.33
C LYS A 70 7.59 -38.11 0.53
N GLY A 71 6.83 -38.85 1.35
CA GLY A 71 7.32 -39.96 2.17
C GLY A 71 7.98 -39.56 3.48
N PHE A 72 7.69 -38.36 4.01
CA PHE A 72 8.16 -37.93 5.33
C PHE A 72 7.29 -38.49 6.45
N ASN A 73 7.88 -38.71 7.63
CA ASN A 73 7.15 -39.00 8.86
C ASN A 73 6.55 -37.71 9.40
N VAL A 74 5.29 -37.45 9.06
CA VAL A 74 4.60 -36.19 9.36
C VAL A 74 3.37 -36.41 10.23
N GLU A 75 3.16 -35.51 11.18
CA GLU A 75 1.94 -35.35 11.95
C GLU A 75 1.42 -33.91 11.83
N ILE A 76 0.13 -33.71 12.10
CA ILE A 76 -0.50 -32.38 12.11
C ILE A 76 -1.15 -32.11 13.45
N ALA A 77 -1.02 -30.89 13.95
CA ALA A 77 -1.74 -30.41 15.11
C ALA A 77 -2.17 -28.95 14.97
N VAL A 78 -3.23 -28.58 15.69
CA VAL A 78 -3.69 -27.20 15.86
C VAL A 78 -3.58 -26.85 17.34
N VAL A 79 -2.97 -25.71 17.64
CA VAL A 79 -2.88 -25.14 18.99
C VAL A 79 -3.47 -23.73 19.00
N SER A 80 -4.09 -23.35 20.10
CA SER A 80 -4.56 -21.98 20.28
C SER A 80 -4.03 -21.32 21.56
N GLY A 81 -3.92 -20.00 21.55
CA GLY A 81 -3.54 -19.15 22.67
C GLY A 81 -4.72 -18.77 23.56
N SER A 82 -4.69 -17.56 24.13
CA SER A 82 -5.72 -17.03 25.03
C SER A 82 -6.19 -15.67 24.54
N ARG A 83 -7.45 -15.32 24.85
CA ARG A 83 -8.03 -14.00 24.55
C ARG A 83 -7.67 -12.92 25.57
N GLU A 84 -7.14 -13.33 26.73
CA GLU A 84 -6.92 -12.42 27.87
C GLU A 84 -5.75 -11.46 27.63
N ASP A 85 -4.56 -12.01 27.39
CA ASP A 85 -3.36 -11.26 27.04
C ASP A 85 -2.31 -12.16 26.34
N GLY A 86 -1.32 -11.51 25.71
CA GLY A 86 -0.24 -12.22 25.01
C GLY A 86 0.57 -13.19 25.91
N PRO A 87 0.97 -12.81 27.13
CA PRO A 87 1.65 -13.73 28.05
C PRO A 87 0.85 -15.00 28.37
N ALA A 88 -0.46 -14.90 28.60
CA ALA A 88 -1.33 -16.05 28.82
C ALA A 88 -1.38 -16.98 27.59
N SER A 89 -1.38 -16.42 26.37
CA SER A 89 -1.27 -17.20 25.14
C SER A 89 0.02 -18.02 25.09
N PHE A 90 1.17 -17.42 25.39
CA PHE A 90 2.45 -18.15 25.45
C PHE A 90 2.41 -19.30 26.45
N ILE A 91 1.84 -19.09 27.65
CA ILE A 91 1.73 -20.13 28.68
C ILE A 91 0.81 -21.27 28.22
N LYS A 92 -0.36 -20.95 27.66
CA LYS A 92 -1.32 -21.96 27.19
C LYS A 92 -0.74 -22.77 26.02
N ILE A 93 -0.10 -22.11 25.06
CA ILE A 93 0.56 -22.76 23.92
C ILE A 93 1.72 -23.64 24.41
N SER A 94 2.54 -23.16 25.35
CA SER A 94 3.64 -23.95 25.93
C SER A 94 3.14 -25.27 26.54
N LYS A 95 2.06 -25.24 27.34
CA LYS A 95 1.45 -26.45 27.91
C LYS A 95 0.94 -27.42 26.84
N GLN A 96 0.36 -26.89 25.76
CA GLN A 96 -0.10 -27.71 24.64
C GLN A 96 1.08 -28.33 23.88
N LEU A 97 2.17 -27.58 23.69
CA LEU A 97 3.40 -28.08 23.08
C LEU A 97 4.09 -29.15 23.93
N ASP A 98 4.07 -29.04 25.26
CA ASP A 98 4.55 -30.09 26.17
C ASP A 98 3.80 -31.40 25.91
N TYR A 99 2.46 -31.35 25.89
CA TYR A 99 1.60 -32.50 25.60
C TYR A 99 1.85 -33.08 24.20
N LEU A 100 1.98 -32.22 23.19
CA LEU A 100 2.29 -32.65 21.82
C LEU A 100 3.66 -33.31 21.73
N LYS A 101 4.66 -32.78 22.44
CA LYS A 101 6.02 -33.31 22.45
C LYS A 101 6.06 -34.70 23.07
N GLU A 102 5.39 -34.89 24.20
CA GLU A 102 5.27 -36.18 24.87
C GLU A 102 4.56 -37.22 23.99
N LYS A 103 3.42 -36.84 23.38
CA LYS A 103 2.58 -37.76 22.62
C LYS A 103 3.13 -38.09 21.23
N LEU A 104 3.73 -37.11 20.55
CA LEU A 104 4.15 -37.26 19.15
C LEU A 104 5.66 -37.46 19.01
N GLY A 105 6.49 -36.94 19.92
CA GLY A 105 7.95 -37.05 19.80
C GLY A 105 8.54 -36.40 18.54
N PHE A 106 7.93 -35.30 18.06
CA PHE A 106 8.41 -34.59 16.87
C PHE A 106 9.77 -33.94 17.11
N SER A 107 10.56 -33.77 16.05
CA SER A 107 11.91 -33.16 16.09
C SER A 107 11.96 -31.82 15.34
N HIS A 108 11.14 -31.70 14.30
CA HIS A 108 11.06 -30.54 13.43
C HIS A 108 9.62 -30.02 13.39
N ILE A 109 9.48 -28.70 13.25
CA ILE A 109 8.19 -28.02 13.20
C ILE A 109 8.11 -27.24 11.89
N TYR A 110 7.03 -27.43 11.15
CA TYR A 110 6.66 -26.60 10.01
C TYR A 110 5.43 -25.78 10.42
N LEU A 111 5.63 -24.48 10.61
CA LEU A 111 4.61 -23.58 11.13
C LEU A 111 3.67 -23.16 9.99
N VAL A 112 2.37 -23.15 10.25
CA VAL A 112 1.35 -22.53 9.40
C VAL A 112 0.70 -21.41 10.19
N SER A 113 0.70 -20.21 9.63
CA SER A 113 0.23 -18.99 10.29
C SER A 113 -0.49 -18.12 9.28
N ASP A 114 -1.56 -17.46 9.69
CA ASP A 114 -2.26 -16.43 8.90
C ASP A 114 -1.91 -15.01 9.37
N SER A 115 -1.36 -14.85 10.58
CA SER A 115 -1.06 -13.55 11.17
C SER A 115 0.40 -13.39 11.65
N PRO A 116 0.95 -12.16 11.66
CA PRO A 116 2.25 -11.89 12.29
C PRO A 116 2.30 -12.23 13.80
N GLN A 117 1.16 -12.35 14.46
CA GLN A 117 1.07 -12.64 15.89
C GLN A 117 1.37 -14.12 16.15
N ASP A 118 0.95 -15.04 15.28
CA ASP A 118 1.33 -16.45 15.40
C ASP A 118 2.82 -16.64 15.07
N GLU A 119 3.38 -15.85 14.15
CA GLU A 119 4.84 -15.87 13.90
C GLU A 119 5.63 -15.43 15.15
N ALA A 120 5.04 -14.67 16.08
CA ALA A 120 5.70 -14.26 17.32
C ALA A 120 6.03 -15.45 18.25
N ILE A 121 5.41 -16.62 18.07
CA ILE A 121 5.69 -17.82 18.88
C ILE A 121 6.90 -18.63 18.39
N ILE A 122 7.51 -18.27 17.26
CA ILE A 122 8.68 -18.98 16.70
C ILE A 122 9.82 -19.18 17.72
N PRO A 123 10.19 -18.21 18.57
CA PRO A 123 11.20 -18.42 19.60
C PRO A 123 10.82 -19.52 20.60
N LEU A 124 9.54 -19.59 20.98
CA LEU A 124 9.01 -20.65 21.85
C LEU A 124 9.07 -22.00 21.14
N LEU A 125 8.61 -22.08 19.88
CA LEU A 125 8.62 -23.32 19.09
C LEU A 125 10.02 -23.93 18.95
N ASN A 126 11.04 -23.10 18.77
CA ASN A 126 12.43 -23.56 18.68
C ASN A 126 12.95 -24.26 19.95
N SER A 127 12.30 -24.05 21.10
CA SER A 127 12.61 -24.78 22.34
C SER A 127 12.12 -26.23 22.32
N TYR A 128 11.14 -26.55 21.46
CA TYR A 128 10.52 -27.88 21.36
C TYR A 128 11.00 -28.67 20.15
N GLY A 129 11.31 -28.00 19.04
CA GLY A 129 11.80 -28.62 17.82
C GLY A 129 12.30 -27.57 16.85
N LYS A 130 13.16 -27.98 15.91
CA LYS A 130 13.73 -27.04 14.93
C LYS A 130 12.63 -26.57 13.99
N VAL A 131 12.36 -25.26 13.97
CA VAL A 131 11.46 -24.67 12.97
C VAL A 131 12.16 -24.69 11.61
N ILE A 132 11.61 -25.47 10.67
CA ILE A 132 12.22 -25.71 9.34
C ILE A 132 11.64 -24.85 8.24
N GLY A 133 10.47 -24.26 8.46
CA GLY A 133 9.74 -23.46 7.50
C GLY A 133 8.48 -22.88 8.09
N ILE A 134 7.94 -21.88 7.38
CA ILE A 134 6.72 -21.17 7.72
C ILE A 134 5.90 -21.07 6.44
N GLU A 135 4.65 -21.51 6.49
CA GLU A 135 3.65 -21.32 5.45
C GLU A 135 2.69 -20.23 5.88
N ARG A 136 2.52 -19.21 5.03
CA ARG A 136 1.59 -18.11 5.30
C ARG A 136 0.26 -18.38 4.61
N ALA A 137 -0.81 -18.52 5.39
CA ALA A 137 -2.16 -18.70 4.87
C ALA A 137 -2.76 -17.35 4.46
N ILE A 138 -2.55 -16.94 3.21
CA ILE A 138 -3.05 -15.66 2.69
C ILE A 138 -4.44 -15.85 2.07
N VAL A 139 -5.43 -15.08 2.53
CA VAL A 139 -6.78 -15.06 1.96
C VAL A 139 -6.88 -14.00 0.85
N GLU A 140 -7.11 -14.41 -0.40
CA GLU A 140 -7.35 -13.48 -1.50
C GLU A 140 -8.76 -12.86 -1.39
N GLN A 141 -8.85 -11.57 -1.03
CA GLN A 141 -10.12 -10.84 -0.97
C GLN A 141 -10.29 -9.92 -2.19
N ILE A 142 -11.41 -10.06 -2.92
CA ILE A 142 -11.71 -9.28 -4.14
C ILE A 142 -12.34 -7.89 -3.82
N ARG A 143 -12.34 -7.44 -2.55
CA ARG A 143 -13.01 -6.18 -2.13
C ARG A 143 -12.45 -4.88 -2.73
N SER A 144 -11.22 -4.93 -3.27
CA SER A 144 -10.49 -3.74 -3.74
C SER A 144 -11.25 -2.95 -4.82
N VAL A 145 -11.98 -3.61 -5.72
CA VAL A 145 -12.57 -2.93 -6.89
C VAL A 145 -13.76 -2.06 -6.49
N GLU A 146 -14.66 -2.56 -5.64
CA GLU A 146 -15.87 -1.83 -5.23
C GLU A 146 -15.54 -0.63 -4.35
N GLU A 147 -14.64 -0.80 -3.39
CA GLU A 147 -14.19 0.28 -2.50
C GLU A 147 -13.45 1.38 -3.29
N THR A 148 -12.58 0.99 -4.22
CA THR A 148 -11.89 1.94 -5.10
C THR A 148 -12.88 2.70 -5.97
N TYR A 149 -13.90 2.03 -6.51
CA TYR A 149 -14.95 2.67 -7.31
C TYR A 149 -15.76 3.70 -6.50
N LEU A 150 -16.14 3.36 -5.27
CA LEU A 150 -16.88 4.26 -4.38
C LEU A 150 -16.06 5.49 -4.01
N VAL A 151 -14.78 5.31 -3.69
CA VAL A 151 -13.88 6.42 -3.35
C VAL A 151 -13.66 7.31 -4.58
N LEU A 152 -13.36 6.73 -5.73
CA LEU A 152 -13.12 7.47 -6.97
C LEU A 152 -14.36 8.25 -7.42
N SER A 153 -15.54 7.62 -7.39
CA SER A 153 -16.80 8.28 -7.77
C SER A 153 -17.12 9.49 -6.88
N LYS A 154 -16.85 9.40 -5.57
CA LYS A 154 -17.00 10.51 -4.63
C LYS A 154 -16.05 11.66 -4.93
N TYR A 155 -14.77 11.38 -5.22
CA TYR A 155 -13.79 12.41 -5.58
C TYR A 155 -14.09 13.05 -6.92
N LEU A 156 -14.48 12.28 -7.93
CA LEU A 156 -14.93 12.82 -9.20
C LEU A 156 -16.12 13.74 -8.98
N LYS A 157 -17.18 13.28 -8.30
CA LYS A 157 -18.35 14.11 -8.00
C LYS A 157 -17.95 15.43 -7.35
N LYS A 158 -17.09 15.40 -6.34
CA LYS A 158 -16.54 16.59 -5.68
C LYS A 158 -15.77 17.50 -6.66
N ALA A 159 -14.94 16.93 -7.52
CA ALA A 159 -14.19 17.67 -8.54
C ALA A 159 -15.11 18.35 -9.57
N PHE A 160 -16.27 17.80 -9.89
CA PHE A 160 -17.22 18.41 -10.84
C PHE A 160 -18.16 19.44 -10.20
N THR A 161 -18.55 19.26 -8.93
CA THR A 161 -19.65 20.04 -8.33
C THR A 161 -19.24 21.03 -7.24
N GLU A 162 -18.16 20.79 -6.49
CA GLU A 162 -17.80 21.64 -5.36
C GLU A 162 -16.75 22.69 -5.74
N GLN A 163 -16.97 23.96 -5.37
CA GLN A 163 -15.95 25.00 -5.46
C GLN A 163 -15.01 24.92 -4.24
N PRO A 164 -13.69 25.12 -4.40
CA PRO A 164 -12.98 25.56 -5.60
C PRO A 164 -12.54 24.44 -6.55
N TYR A 165 -12.84 23.17 -6.25
CA TYR A 165 -12.35 22.01 -7.01
C TYR A 165 -12.84 22.02 -8.47
N ALA A 166 -14.11 22.34 -8.69
CA ALA A 166 -14.71 22.51 -10.02
C ALA A 166 -14.00 23.59 -10.86
N LYS A 167 -13.57 24.69 -10.25
CA LYS A 167 -12.78 25.73 -10.94
C LYS A 167 -11.45 25.17 -11.46
N TYR A 168 -10.74 24.37 -10.68
CA TYR A 168 -9.45 23.81 -11.09
C TYR A 168 -9.60 22.63 -12.05
N PHE A 169 -10.59 21.76 -11.84
CA PHE A 169 -10.78 20.54 -12.62
C PHE A 169 -11.51 20.77 -13.94
N LEU A 170 -12.45 21.72 -14.00
CA LEU A 170 -13.23 22.04 -15.20
C LEU A 170 -12.98 23.44 -15.73
N GLY A 171 -12.93 24.43 -14.84
CA GLY A 171 -12.82 25.84 -15.25
C GLY A 171 -11.52 26.15 -15.99
N ILE A 172 -10.37 25.78 -15.42
CA ILE A 172 -9.05 26.04 -16.03
C ILE A 172 -8.89 25.22 -17.32
N PRO A 173 -9.11 23.89 -17.36
CA PRO A 173 -9.01 23.13 -18.60
C PRO A 173 -10.01 23.60 -19.66
N GLY A 174 -11.25 23.90 -19.28
CA GLY A 174 -12.27 24.42 -20.18
C GLY A 174 -11.87 25.75 -20.82
N LEU A 175 -11.28 26.67 -20.05
CA LEU A 175 -10.77 27.94 -20.56
C LEU A 175 -9.58 27.74 -21.51
N LEU A 176 -8.68 26.80 -21.21
CA LEU A 176 -7.57 26.44 -22.10
C LEU A 176 -8.07 25.88 -23.44
N ILE A 177 -9.03 24.95 -23.40
CA ILE A 177 -9.65 24.38 -24.60
C ILE A 177 -10.38 25.47 -25.40
N PHE A 178 -11.13 26.34 -24.73
CA PHE A 178 -11.81 27.45 -25.38
C PHE A 178 -10.82 28.40 -26.08
N THR A 179 -9.75 28.79 -25.39
CA THR A 179 -8.71 29.66 -25.95
C THR A 179 -8.01 29.02 -27.14
N TYR A 180 -7.73 27.72 -27.07
CA TYR A 180 -7.18 26.93 -28.17
C TYR A 180 -8.09 27.01 -29.41
N ILE A 181 -9.40 26.76 -29.24
CA ILE A 181 -10.37 26.78 -30.34
C ILE A 181 -10.47 28.19 -30.96
N VAL A 182 -10.49 29.24 -30.14
CA VAL A 182 -10.53 30.63 -30.63
C VAL A 182 -9.29 30.98 -31.46
N LEU A 183 -8.10 30.66 -30.96
CA LEU A 183 -6.85 30.92 -31.70
C LEU A 183 -6.75 30.13 -33.00
N PHE A 184 -7.27 28.90 -33.00
CA PHE A 184 -7.34 28.07 -34.19
C PHE A 184 -8.23 28.69 -35.28
N ILE A 185 -9.42 29.17 -34.92
CA ILE A 185 -10.34 29.82 -35.87
C ILE A 185 -9.76 31.12 -36.44
N LEU A 186 -8.98 31.85 -35.65
CA LEU A 186 -8.31 33.10 -36.07
C LEU A 186 -7.05 32.87 -36.94
N GLY A 187 -6.68 31.62 -37.22
CA GLY A 187 -5.48 31.29 -37.98
C GLY A 187 -4.17 31.53 -37.21
N LEU A 188 -4.23 31.71 -35.89
CA LEU A 188 -3.08 31.95 -35.01
C LEU A 188 -2.54 30.66 -34.38
N SER A 189 -2.78 29.52 -35.04
CA SER A 189 -2.45 28.20 -34.50
C SER A 189 -0.97 28.00 -34.21
N GLU A 190 -0.09 28.66 -34.98
CA GLU A 190 1.37 28.58 -34.81
C GLU A 190 1.85 29.14 -33.46
N TYR A 191 1.10 30.08 -32.88
CA TYR A 191 1.45 30.71 -31.61
C TYR A 191 0.94 29.95 -30.39
N ILE A 192 0.03 28.97 -30.56
CA ILE A 192 -0.60 28.24 -29.46
C ILE A 192 0.44 27.56 -28.55
N THR A 193 1.44 26.93 -29.15
CA THR A 193 2.51 26.23 -28.41
C THR A 193 3.34 27.22 -27.58
N TRP A 194 3.67 28.37 -28.15
CA TRP A 194 4.44 29.40 -27.47
C TRP A 194 3.65 30.05 -26.34
N PHE A 195 2.38 30.36 -26.55
CA PHE A 195 1.50 30.89 -25.52
C PHE A 195 1.25 29.90 -24.37
N SER A 196 1.06 28.62 -24.67
CA SER A 196 0.86 27.60 -23.63
C SER A 196 2.10 27.44 -22.76
N LEU A 197 3.29 27.35 -23.37
CA LEU A 197 4.57 27.29 -22.64
C LEU A 197 4.81 28.53 -21.78
N LEU A 198 4.47 29.72 -22.29
CA LEU A 198 4.59 30.96 -21.54
C LEU A 198 3.66 30.98 -20.31
N ILE A 199 2.40 30.57 -20.47
CA ILE A 199 1.44 30.44 -19.36
C ILE A 199 1.92 29.41 -18.33
N PHE A 200 2.38 28.23 -18.79
CA PHE A 200 2.95 27.20 -17.91
C PHE A 200 4.16 27.71 -17.14
N SER A 201 5.08 28.41 -17.81
CA SER A 201 6.27 29.00 -17.19
C SER A 201 5.89 30.01 -16.11
N ILE A 202 4.92 30.90 -16.37
CA ILE A 202 4.42 31.87 -15.40
C ILE A 202 3.80 31.16 -14.19
N ILE A 203 2.98 30.13 -14.40
CA ILE A 203 2.36 29.35 -13.31
C ILE A 203 3.43 28.65 -12.46
N MET A 204 4.41 28.00 -13.09
CA MET A 204 5.49 27.30 -12.40
C MET A 204 6.38 28.25 -11.61
N ILE A 205 6.74 29.41 -12.17
CA ILE A 205 7.54 30.42 -11.46
C ILE A 205 6.75 30.97 -10.27
N THR A 206 5.50 31.38 -10.49
CA THR A 206 4.68 32.00 -9.44
C THR A 206 4.39 31.03 -8.29
N LYS A 207 4.07 29.76 -8.59
CA LYS A 207 3.81 28.72 -7.58
C LYS A 207 5.09 28.15 -6.97
N GLY A 208 6.10 27.84 -7.78
CA GLY A 208 7.35 27.22 -7.35
C GLY A 208 8.18 28.10 -6.42
N PHE A 209 8.18 29.42 -6.65
CA PHE A 209 8.86 30.37 -5.76
C PHE A 209 7.96 30.97 -4.69
N GLY A 210 6.67 30.58 -4.63
CA GLY A 210 5.69 31.17 -3.71
C GLY A 210 5.62 32.69 -3.82
N VAL A 211 5.85 33.23 -5.03
CA VAL A 211 6.07 34.68 -5.26
C VAL A 211 4.90 35.48 -4.72
N ILE A 212 3.69 34.99 -4.96
CA ILE A 212 2.44 35.65 -4.56
C ILE A 212 2.30 35.68 -3.02
N ASP A 213 2.65 34.59 -2.34
CA ASP A 213 2.54 34.50 -0.89
C ASP A 213 3.60 35.38 -0.21
N ARG A 214 4.83 35.39 -0.74
CA ARG A 214 5.92 36.27 -0.27
C ARG A 214 5.63 37.75 -0.51
N ILE A 215 5.08 38.11 -1.67
CA ILE A 215 4.63 39.48 -1.94
C ILE A 215 3.53 39.86 -0.94
N ARG A 216 2.52 39.01 -0.73
CA ARG A 216 1.43 39.29 0.23
C ARG A 216 1.94 39.51 1.65
N GLU A 217 2.91 38.73 2.09
CA GLU A 217 3.52 38.84 3.41
C GLU A 217 4.43 40.08 3.55
N PHE A 218 5.15 40.43 2.48
CA PHE A 218 6.03 41.58 2.41
C PHE A 218 5.29 42.93 2.36
N TRP A 219 4.16 42.98 1.64
CA TRP A 219 3.27 44.15 1.63
C TRP A 219 2.63 44.44 2.99
N ARG A 220 2.56 43.45 3.88
CA ARG A 220 2.01 43.59 5.23
C ARG A 220 3.01 44.18 6.24
N THR A 221 4.32 44.12 5.97
CA THR A 221 5.37 44.41 6.97
C THR A 221 6.16 45.69 6.74
N SER A 222 6.22 46.29 5.54
CA SER A 222 6.75 47.65 5.33
C SER A 222 6.40 48.23 3.95
N ILE A 223 5.71 49.37 3.94
CA ILE A 223 5.30 50.10 2.71
C ILE A 223 6.52 50.51 1.86
N PHE A 224 7.64 50.86 2.50
CA PHE A 224 8.82 51.42 1.83
C PHE A 224 9.65 50.39 1.06
N SER A 225 9.77 49.17 1.58
CA SER A 225 10.52 48.08 0.93
C SER A 225 9.70 47.43 -0.19
N GLY A 226 8.36 47.37 -0.05
CA GLY A 226 7.41 46.94 -1.07
C GLY A 226 7.52 47.71 -2.38
N VAL A 227 7.59 49.04 -2.29
CA VAL A 227 7.74 49.94 -3.45
C VAL A 227 9.10 49.75 -4.13
N LEU A 228 10.17 49.56 -3.37
CA LEU A 228 11.52 49.38 -3.92
C LEU A 228 11.67 48.07 -4.71
N ILE A 229 11.14 46.96 -4.19
CA ILE A 229 11.17 45.66 -4.86
C ILE A 229 10.15 45.60 -6.01
N GLY A 230 8.99 46.24 -5.86
CA GLY A 230 8.05 46.43 -6.95
C GLY A 230 8.67 47.21 -8.11
N ALA A 231 9.38 48.30 -7.80
CA ALA A 231 10.12 49.07 -8.81
C ALA A 231 11.24 48.24 -9.46
N SER A 232 12.01 47.47 -8.69
CA SER A 232 13.11 46.66 -9.26
C SER A 232 12.62 45.49 -10.12
N THR A 233 11.51 44.85 -9.75
CA THR A 233 10.90 43.79 -10.56
C THR A 233 10.27 44.33 -11.84
N VAL A 234 9.62 45.50 -11.79
CA VAL A 234 9.12 46.20 -12.99
C VAL A 234 10.26 46.67 -13.88
N LEU A 235 11.38 47.14 -13.31
CA LEU A 235 12.56 47.51 -14.08
C LEU A 235 13.20 46.29 -14.75
N LEU A 236 13.29 45.14 -14.06
CA LEU A 236 13.81 43.90 -14.64
C LEU A 236 12.91 43.35 -15.75
N THR A 237 11.59 43.41 -15.60
CA THR A 237 10.70 43.00 -16.70
C THR A 237 10.82 43.96 -17.89
N TYR A 238 10.97 45.26 -17.63
CA TYR A 238 11.18 46.26 -18.67
C TYR A 238 12.51 46.08 -19.42
N THR A 239 13.61 45.75 -18.73
CA THR A 239 14.90 45.47 -19.37
C THR A 239 14.85 44.20 -20.21
N VAL A 240 14.20 43.14 -19.73
CA VAL A 240 14.00 41.90 -20.50
C VAL A 240 13.18 42.15 -21.77
N ILE A 241 12.12 42.96 -21.69
CA ILE A 241 11.31 43.34 -22.85
C ILE A 241 12.14 44.14 -23.87
N ILE A 242 12.94 45.10 -23.41
CA ILE A 242 13.84 45.87 -24.29
C ILE A 242 14.86 44.96 -24.98
N VAL A 243 15.48 44.02 -24.25
CA VAL A 243 16.44 43.07 -24.82
C VAL A 243 15.78 42.20 -25.88
N ILE A 244 14.55 41.73 -25.66
CA ILE A 244 13.79 40.95 -26.65
C ILE A 244 13.49 41.79 -27.90
N ILE A 245 13.11 43.07 -27.73
CA ILE A 245 12.86 43.98 -28.86
C ILE A 245 14.14 44.24 -29.66
N ILE A 246 15.27 44.47 -28.98
CA ILE A 246 16.58 44.66 -29.64
C ILE A 246 16.96 43.40 -30.41
N LEU A 247 16.84 42.22 -29.81
CA LEU A 247 17.11 40.95 -30.49
C LEU A 247 16.20 40.73 -31.71
N TYR A 248 14.94 41.15 -31.63
CA TYR A 248 14.00 41.07 -32.75
C TYR A 248 14.35 42.06 -33.88
N LEU A 249 14.74 43.29 -33.54
CA LEU A 249 15.15 44.31 -34.50
C LEU A 249 16.50 43.99 -35.15
N GLU A 250 17.47 43.44 -34.40
CA GLU A 250 18.75 42.97 -34.93
C GLU A 250 18.58 41.68 -35.75
N GLY A 251 17.65 40.80 -35.38
CA GLY A 251 17.26 39.66 -36.22
C GLY A 251 16.71 40.10 -37.57
N TYR A 252 15.93 41.18 -37.60
CA TYR A 252 15.44 41.82 -38.83
C TYR A 252 16.56 42.47 -39.65
N SER A 253 17.51 43.17 -39.02
CA SER A 253 18.62 43.82 -39.72
C SER A 253 19.64 42.82 -40.26
N PHE A 254 19.87 41.71 -39.55
CA PHE A 254 20.75 40.62 -40.00
C PHE A 254 20.15 39.89 -41.21
N GLN A 255 18.82 39.68 -41.28
CA GLN A 255 18.16 39.15 -42.48
C GLN A 255 18.22 40.11 -43.67
N ALA A 256 18.14 41.43 -43.45
CA ALA A 256 18.22 42.43 -44.51
C ALA A 256 19.65 42.67 -45.04
N LEU A 257 20.69 42.31 -44.30
CA LEU A 257 22.10 42.40 -44.72
C LEU A 257 22.60 41.17 -45.51
N TYR A 258 21.87 40.06 -45.45
CA TYR A 258 22.19 38.79 -46.11
C TYR A 258 21.21 38.42 -47.25
N SER A 259 20.32 39.34 -47.64
CA SER A 259 19.49 39.31 -48.86
C SER A 259 20.06 40.24 -49.92
#